data_AF-A0A0D7ARR3-F1
#
_entry.id   AF-A0A0D7ARR3-F1
#
_cell.length_a   1.000
_cell.length_b   1.000
_cell.length_c   1.000
_cell.angle_alpha   90.00
_cell.angle_beta   90.00
_cell.angle_gamma   90.00
#
_symmetry.space_group_name_H-M   'P 1'
#
loop_
_entity.id
_entity.type
_entity.pdbx_description
1 polymer ?
#
loop_
_entity_poly.entity_id
_entity_poly.type
_entity_poly.pdbx_seq_one_letter_code
_entity_poly.pdbx_strand_id
1 'polypeptide(L)'
;MAPTPLLEPPRTRSTTSSNSGTTAVTALATDAAHPRIPYVGINGAEFKHAELAEQHRNWDSWSRHIGYVLAMSSDAADILDGSLPRPDPDYEPISYRNWGKMDGAIRALCLKNMTLAEVSFVEDGTFPNSNSMWEAKNLYYR
;
A
#
# COMPACT_ATOMS: atom_id res chain seq x y z
N MET A 1 42.93 -59.40 -3.11
CA MET A 1 42.79 -58.47 -1.96
C MET A 1 44.01 -57.56 -1.95
N ALA A 2 43.82 -56.28 -2.23
CA ALA A 2 44.81 -55.23 -2.06
C ALA A 2 44.06 -53.93 -1.70
N PRO A 3 44.56 -53.11 -0.75
CA PRO A 3 43.77 -52.09 -0.06
C PRO A 3 43.66 -50.76 -0.84
N THR A 4 42.54 -50.08 -0.62
CA THR A 4 42.14 -48.78 -1.15
C THR A 4 43.11 -47.65 -0.70
N PRO A 5 43.53 -46.73 -1.57
CA PRO A 5 44.32 -45.56 -1.14
C PRO A 5 43.42 -44.50 -0.48
N LEU A 6 43.82 -44.04 0.71
CA LEU A 6 43.23 -42.91 1.43
C LEU A 6 43.59 -41.61 0.70
N LEU A 7 42.59 -40.86 0.21
CA LEU A 7 42.79 -39.52 -0.34
C LEU A 7 42.87 -38.50 0.81
N GLU A 8 44.05 -37.91 1.02
CA GLU A 8 44.27 -36.78 1.93
C GLU A 8 43.46 -35.54 1.48
N PRO A 9 42.86 -34.77 2.41
CA PRO A 9 42.22 -33.51 2.06
C PRO A 9 43.25 -32.43 1.70
N PRO A 10 42.95 -31.52 0.76
CA PRO A 10 43.91 -30.53 0.29
C PRO A 10 44.26 -29.51 1.37
N ARG A 11 45.56 -29.29 1.57
CA ARG A 11 46.15 -28.25 2.43
C ARG A 11 45.60 -26.86 2.05
N THR A 12 45.02 -26.16 3.01
CA THR A 12 44.67 -24.74 2.91
C THR A 12 45.93 -23.89 2.75
N ARG A 13 46.12 -23.33 1.55
CA ARG A 13 47.15 -22.32 1.30
C ARG A 13 46.59 -20.97 1.73
N SER A 14 47.07 -20.46 2.86
CA SER A 14 46.89 -19.05 3.23
C SER A 14 47.64 -18.17 2.22
N THR A 15 46.89 -17.40 1.45
CA THR A 15 47.42 -16.23 0.71
C THR A 15 46.65 -15.01 1.17
N THR A 16 47.32 -14.20 1.97
CA THR A 16 46.91 -12.83 2.31
C THR A 16 47.15 -11.94 1.09
N SER A 17 46.12 -11.27 0.59
CA SER A 17 46.26 -10.01 -0.16
C SER A 17 44.96 -9.22 -0.09
N SER A 18 45.13 -7.91 -0.12
CA SER A 18 44.39 -6.92 0.65
C SER A 18 43.16 -6.31 -0.04
N ASN A 19 42.30 -5.73 0.80
CA ASN A 19 41.35 -4.65 0.55
C ASN A 19 40.16 -4.93 -0.38
N SER A 20 39.09 -5.41 0.22
CA SER A 20 37.76 -4.80 0.05
C SER A 20 37.05 -4.93 1.38
N GLY A 21 36.93 -3.80 2.08
CA GLY A 21 36.10 -3.71 3.28
C GLY A 21 34.69 -4.11 2.90
N THR A 22 34.35 -5.36 3.16
CA THR A 22 32.96 -5.79 3.14
C THR A 22 32.37 -5.12 4.36
N THR A 23 31.82 -3.92 4.17
CA THR A 23 30.87 -3.35 5.12
C THR A 23 29.81 -4.43 5.23
N ALA A 24 29.87 -5.23 6.30
CA ALA A 24 28.79 -6.11 6.66
C ALA A 24 27.56 -5.22 6.66
N VAL A 25 26.67 -5.42 5.69
CA VAL A 25 25.39 -4.74 5.67
C VAL A 25 24.67 -5.36 6.85
N THR A 26 24.84 -4.75 8.03
CA THR A 26 24.04 -5.07 9.19
C THR A 26 22.62 -4.88 8.72
N ALA A 27 21.89 -5.98 8.53
CA ALA A 27 20.47 -5.94 8.24
C ALA A 27 19.86 -5.06 9.33
N LEU A 28 19.45 -3.85 8.95
CA LEU A 28 18.85 -2.90 9.87
C LEU A 28 17.69 -3.65 10.52
N ALA A 29 17.77 -3.88 11.83
CA ALA A 29 16.70 -4.52 12.57
C ALA A 29 15.42 -3.78 12.20
N THR A 30 14.51 -4.46 11.51
CA THR A 30 13.23 -3.86 11.14
C THR A 30 12.54 -3.61 12.46
N ASP A 31 12.38 -2.33 12.80
CA ASP A 31 11.71 -1.91 14.02
C ASP A 31 10.26 -2.40 13.93
N ALA A 32 10.01 -3.57 14.50
CA ALA A 32 8.70 -4.20 14.49
C ALA A 32 7.67 -3.40 15.31
N ALA A 33 8.11 -2.42 16.11
CA ALA A 33 7.22 -1.52 16.82
C ALA A 33 6.66 -0.41 15.91
N HIS A 34 7.30 -0.13 14.78
CA HIS A 34 6.90 0.93 13.85
C HIS A 34 6.91 0.40 12.40
N PRO A 35 5.94 -0.45 12.03
CA PRO A 35 5.83 -0.96 10.67
C PRO A 35 5.69 0.21 9.68
N ARG A 36 6.70 0.38 8.82
CA ARG A 36 6.71 1.45 7.82
C ARG A 36 5.64 1.20 6.78
N ILE A 37 4.81 2.20 6.50
CA ILE A 37 3.86 2.17 5.39
C ILE A 37 4.63 2.41 4.08
N PRO A 38 4.82 1.40 3.21
CA PRO A 38 5.43 1.60 1.91
C PRO A 38 4.46 2.39 1.02
N TYR A 39 5.00 3.24 0.15
CA TYR A 39 4.17 3.80 -0.90
C TYR A 39 3.96 2.77 -2.01
N VAL A 40 2.71 2.37 -2.21
CA VAL A 40 2.29 1.55 -3.35
C VAL A 40 1.38 2.39 -4.23
N GLY A 41 1.68 2.46 -5.53
CA GLY A 41 0.86 3.19 -6.49
C GLY A 41 -0.46 2.45 -6.74
N ILE A 42 -1.58 3.15 -6.68
CA ILE A 42 -2.90 2.59 -6.99
C ILE A 42 -3.08 2.64 -8.51
N ASN A 43 -3.16 1.48 -9.15
CA ASN A 43 -3.43 1.39 -10.58
C ASN A 43 -4.94 1.48 -10.85
N GLY A 44 -5.45 2.71 -10.97
CA GLY A 44 -6.83 2.95 -11.34
C GLY A 44 -7.09 2.95 -12.85
N ALA A 45 -6.09 2.69 -13.72
CA ALA A 45 -6.21 2.89 -15.16
C ALA A 45 -7.31 1.99 -15.78
N GLU A 46 -7.40 0.76 -15.30
CA GLU A 46 -8.36 -0.24 -15.78
C GLU A 46 -9.73 -0.16 -15.09
N PHE A 47 -9.92 0.77 -14.14
CA PHE A 47 -11.21 0.98 -13.50
C PHE A 47 -12.26 1.46 -14.51
N LYS A 48 -13.05 0.49 -14.99
CA LYS A 48 -14.17 0.66 -15.91
C LYS A 48 -15.43 0.19 -15.19
N HIS A 49 -16.22 1.14 -14.73
CA HIS A 49 -17.52 0.89 -14.15
C HIS A 49 -18.51 1.91 -14.73
N ALA A 50 -19.78 1.55 -14.80
CA ALA A 50 -20.84 2.51 -15.11
C ALA A 50 -20.78 3.67 -14.10
N GLU A 51 -21.15 4.86 -14.56
CA GLU A 51 -21.10 6.06 -13.74
C GLU A 51 -21.93 5.87 -12.45
N LEU A 52 -21.34 6.18 -11.30
CA LEU A 52 -22.01 6.16 -10.02
C LEU A 52 -23.02 7.30 -9.98
N ALA A 53 -24.28 6.95 -9.74
CA ALA A 53 -25.37 7.88 -9.58
C ALA A 53 -26.45 7.25 -8.69
N GLU A 54 -27.07 8.03 -7.80
CA GLU A 54 -28.20 7.61 -6.98
C GLU A 54 -29.30 6.89 -7.79
N GLN A 55 -29.64 7.46 -8.95
CA GLN A 55 -30.68 6.95 -9.84
C GLN A 55 -30.35 5.56 -10.43
N HIS A 56 -29.06 5.26 -10.60
CA HIS A 56 -28.60 3.99 -11.15
C HIS A 56 -28.65 2.85 -10.13
N ARG A 57 -28.80 3.15 -8.83
CA ARG A 57 -28.78 2.17 -7.73
C ARG A 57 -27.60 1.19 -7.83
N ASN A 58 -26.45 1.70 -8.25
CA ASN A 58 -25.28 0.90 -8.58
C ASN A 58 -24.16 0.99 -7.53
N TRP A 59 -24.46 1.53 -6.34
CA TRP A 59 -23.51 1.66 -5.23
C TRP A 59 -22.84 0.34 -4.85
N ASP A 60 -23.62 -0.74 -4.65
CA ASP A 60 -23.06 -2.03 -4.22
C ASP A 60 -22.10 -2.64 -5.23
N SER A 61 -22.40 -2.53 -6.53
CA SER A 61 -21.50 -2.99 -7.58
C SER A 61 -20.27 -2.10 -7.72
N TRP A 62 -20.48 -0.78 -7.63
CA TRP A 62 -19.43 0.21 -7.79
C TRP A 62 -18.42 0.14 -6.64
N SER A 63 -18.91 0.12 -5.40
CA SER A 63 -18.10 0.04 -4.17
C SER A 63 -17.27 -1.25 -4.11
N ARG A 64 -17.87 -2.39 -4.51
CA ARG A 64 -17.14 -3.66 -4.63
C ARG A 64 -16.01 -3.59 -5.66
N HIS A 65 -16.22 -2.91 -6.78
CA HIS A 65 -15.20 -2.79 -7.81
C HIS A 65 -14.02 -1.91 -7.38
N ILE A 66 -14.28 -0.83 -6.63
CA ILE A 66 -13.24 -0.05 -5.93
C ILE A 66 -12.47 -0.95 -4.96
N GLY A 67 -13.18 -1.75 -4.15
CA GLY A 67 -12.56 -2.71 -3.24
C GLY A 67 -11.59 -3.66 -3.95
N TYR A 68 -11.94 -4.16 -5.14
CA TYR A 68 -11.03 -5.00 -5.93
C TYR A 68 -9.77 -4.29 -6.39
N VAL A 69 -9.87 -3.02 -6.81
CA VAL A 69 -8.69 -2.22 -7.19
C VAL A 69 -7.78 -1.99 -5.99
N LEU A 70 -8.35 -1.70 -4.82
CA LEU A 70 -7.59 -1.43 -3.61
C LEU A 70 -6.97 -2.69 -2.99
N ALA A 71 -7.63 -3.84 -3.08
CA ALA A 71 -7.07 -5.12 -2.63
C ALA A 71 -5.80 -5.53 -3.39
N MET A 72 -5.61 -5.02 -4.62
CA MET A 72 -4.36 -5.20 -5.38
C MET A 72 -3.25 -4.22 -4.95
N SER A 73 -3.56 -3.24 -4.10
CA SER A 73 -2.71 -2.10 -3.76
C SER A 73 -2.31 -2.09 -2.28
N SER A 74 -1.92 -3.26 -1.74
CA SER A 74 -1.49 -3.48 -0.34
C SER A 74 -2.43 -2.77 0.65
N ASP A 75 -1.89 -1.79 1.38
CA ASP A 75 -2.50 -1.15 2.53
C ASP A 75 -3.63 -0.16 2.14
N ALA A 76 -3.89 0.03 0.85
CA ALA A 76 -4.88 1.02 0.40
C ALA A 76 -6.32 0.66 0.79
N ALA A 77 -6.64 -0.63 0.87
CA ALA A 77 -7.94 -1.07 1.38
C ALA A 77 -8.11 -0.71 2.87
N ASP A 78 -7.08 -0.95 3.66
CA ASP A 78 -7.04 -0.67 5.10
C ASP A 78 -7.09 0.83 5.41
N ILE A 79 -6.54 1.68 4.53
CA ILE A 79 -6.70 3.14 4.63
C ILE A 79 -8.16 3.54 4.36
N LEU A 80 -8.81 2.95 3.34
CA LEU A 80 -10.18 3.31 2.99
C LEU A 80 -11.19 2.85 4.04
N ASP A 81 -11.03 1.67 4.62
CA ASP A 81 -11.91 1.18 5.69
C ASP A 81 -11.58 1.76 7.08
N GLY A 82 -10.42 2.43 7.19
CA GLY A 82 -9.97 3.15 8.38
C GLY A 82 -9.24 2.28 9.40
N SER A 83 -9.00 1.00 9.10
CA SER A 83 -8.21 0.09 9.94
C SER A 83 -6.72 0.46 9.98
N LEU A 84 -6.22 1.15 8.94
CA LEU A 84 -4.89 1.76 8.93
C LEU A 84 -4.98 3.30 9.14
N PRO A 85 -4.87 3.78 10.39
CA PRO A 85 -4.97 5.19 10.68
C PRO A 85 -3.76 5.96 10.14
N ARG A 86 -3.93 7.28 9.99
CA ARG A 86 -2.84 8.17 9.62
C ARG A 86 -1.74 8.13 10.69
N PRO A 87 -0.47 7.87 10.31
CA PRO A 87 0.66 7.91 11.25
C PRO A 87 0.86 9.29 11.87
N ASP A 88 1.54 9.35 13.01
CA ASP A 88 1.96 10.63 13.60
C ASP A 88 3.17 11.20 12.83
N PRO A 89 3.10 12.43 12.30
CA PRO A 89 4.21 13.04 11.56
C PRO A 89 5.48 13.27 12.38
N ASP A 90 5.37 13.42 13.70
CA ASP A 90 6.52 13.72 14.57
C ASP A 90 7.34 12.46 14.87
N TYR A 91 6.70 11.29 14.87
CA TYR A 91 7.37 10.00 15.10
C TYR A 91 7.65 9.24 13.79
N GLU A 92 6.77 9.34 12.80
CA GLU A 92 6.86 8.59 11.54
C GLU A 92 6.64 9.45 10.28
N PRO A 93 7.51 10.44 10.00
CA PRO A 93 7.29 11.42 8.93
C PRO A 93 7.21 10.79 7.52
N ILE A 94 7.93 9.68 7.29
CA ILE A 94 7.92 8.97 6.00
C ILE A 94 6.59 8.22 5.82
N SER A 95 6.16 7.44 6.83
CA SER A 95 4.88 6.73 6.80
C SER A 95 3.72 7.73 6.66
N TYR A 96 3.75 8.84 7.41
CA TYR A 96 2.76 9.92 7.29
C TYR A 96 2.63 10.46 5.85
N ARG A 97 3.77 10.74 5.20
CA ARG A 97 3.77 11.24 3.82
C ARG A 97 3.28 10.20 2.82
N ASN A 98 3.67 8.94 3.00
CA ASN A 98 3.24 7.84 2.11
C ASN A 98 1.74 7.58 2.26
N TRP A 99 1.25 7.50 3.50
CA TRP A 99 -0.17 7.40 3.83
C TRP A 99 -0.96 8.52 3.18
N GLY A 100 -0.52 9.78 3.32
CA GLY A 100 -1.23 10.93 2.72
C GLY A 100 -1.30 10.88 1.19
N LYS A 101 -0.26 10.36 0.52
CA LYS A 101 -0.29 10.15 -0.94
C LYS A 101 -1.25 9.04 -1.33
N MET A 102 -1.29 7.95 -0.56
CA MET A 102 -2.22 6.85 -0.79
C MET A 102 -3.66 7.29 -0.56
N ASP A 103 -3.95 7.98 0.54
CA ASP A 103 -5.26 8.56 0.84
C ASP A 103 -5.76 9.44 -0.31
N GLY A 104 -4.91 10.34 -0.81
CA GLY A 104 -5.23 11.17 -1.98
C GLY A 104 -5.51 10.36 -3.25
N ALA A 105 -4.72 9.30 -3.50
CA ALA A 105 -4.93 8.42 -4.66
C ALA A 105 -6.23 7.60 -4.53
N ILE A 106 -6.58 7.15 -3.34
CA ILE A 106 -7.86 6.48 -3.05
C ILE A 106 -9.01 7.43 -3.32
N ARG A 107 -8.95 8.68 -2.84
CA ARG A 107 -9.97 9.69 -3.14
C ARG A 107 -10.14 9.90 -4.65
N ALA A 108 -9.04 10.06 -5.38
CA ALA A 108 -9.08 10.23 -6.82
C ALA A 108 -9.70 9.02 -7.54
N LEU A 109 -9.40 7.80 -7.08
CA LEU A 109 -10.03 6.58 -7.58
C LEU A 109 -11.53 6.57 -7.29
N CYS A 110 -11.94 6.93 -6.07
CA CYS A 110 -13.35 6.97 -5.70
C CYS A 110 -14.13 8.00 -6.52
N LEU A 111 -13.54 9.15 -6.85
CA LEU A 111 -14.20 10.16 -7.68
C LEU A 111 -14.26 9.76 -9.16
N LYS A 112 -13.48 8.76 -9.57
CA LYS A 112 -13.48 8.29 -10.95
C LYS A 112 -14.81 7.62 -11.29
N ASN A 113 -15.38 8.00 -12.43
CA ASN A 113 -16.68 7.50 -12.90
C ASN A 113 -17.82 7.79 -11.89
N MET A 114 -17.80 8.94 -11.22
CA MET A 114 -18.96 9.50 -10.52
C MET A 114 -19.61 10.59 -11.38
N THR A 115 -20.94 10.74 -11.27
CA THR A 115 -21.60 11.92 -11.86
C THR A 115 -21.15 13.21 -11.18
N LEU A 116 -21.34 14.35 -11.86
CA LEU A 116 -21.06 15.66 -11.28
C LEU A 116 -21.79 15.89 -9.95
N ALA A 117 -23.04 15.45 -9.81
CA ALA A 117 -23.78 15.59 -8.57
C ALA A 117 -23.11 14.83 -7.41
N GLU A 118 -22.62 13.62 -7.70
CA GLU A 118 -21.92 12.80 -6.71
C GLU A 118 -20.55 13.36 -6.35
N VAL A 119 -19.84 13.96 -7.31
CA VAL A 119 -18.58 14.67 -7.06
C VAL A 119 -18.82 15.91 -6.21
N SER A 120 -19.83 16.73 -6.54
CA SER A 120 -20.18 17.92 -5.76
C SER A 120 -20.50 17.59 -4.30
N PHE A 121 -21.21 16.49 -4.03
CA PHE A 121 -21.41 16.03 -2.64
C PHE A 121 -20.08 15.82 -1.89
N VAL A 122 -19.06 15.29 -2.56
CA VAL A 122 -17.74 15.07 -1.96
C VAL A 122 -16.95 16.37 -1.79
N GLU A 123 -16.99 17.25 -2.79
CA GLU A 123 -16.24 18.51 -2.81
C GLU A 123 -16.82 19.56 -1.86
N ASP A 124 -18.15 19.62 -1.75
CA ASP A 124 -18.88 20.50 -0.83
C ASP A 124 -18.83 19.98 0.62
N GLY A 125 -18.57 18.68 0.79
CA GLY A 125 -18.44 18.05 2.09
C GLY A 125 -17.06 18.24 2.73
N THR A 126 -17.03 18.33 4.06
CA THR A 126 -15.76 18.40 4.82
C THR A 126 -15.32 17.00 5.24
N PHE A 127 -14.61 16.31 4.35
CA PHE A 127 -14.07 14.97 4.60
C PHE A 127 -12.55 15.03 4.80
N PRO A 128 -12.02 14.85 6.03
CA PRO A 128 -10.58 14.96 6.30
C PRO A 128 -9.72 13.88 5.60
N ASN A 129 -10.31 12.77 5.16
CA ASN A 129 -9.62 11.65 4.51
C ASN A 129 -10.58 10.82 3.63
N SER A 130 -10.04 9.86 2.88
CA SER A 130 -10.82 8.95 2.03
C SER A 130 -11.84 8.12 2.81
N ASN A 131 -11.49 7.64 4.01
CA ASN A 131 -12.39 6.85 4.86
C ASN A 131 -13.66 7.61 5.26
N SER A 132 -13.54 8.82 5.79
CA SER A 132 -14.69 9.65 6.18
C SER A 132 -15.60 10.00 4.99
N MET A 133 -15.02 10.25 3.81
CA MET A 133 -15.77 10.41 2.56
C MET A 133 -16.51 9.12 2.18
N TRP A 134 -15.85 7.97 2.30
CA TRP A 134 -16.40 6.66 1.98
C TRP A 134 -17.59 6.30 2.87
N GLU A 135 -17.46 6.51 4.18
CA GLU A 135 -18.54 6.31 5.15
C GLU A 135 -19.74 7.23 4.86
N ALA A 136 -19.49 8.49 4.52
CA ALA A 136 -20.57 9.41 4.15
C ALA A 136 -21.32 8.95 2.88
N LYS A 137 -20.60 8.42 1.88
CA LYS A 137 -21.22 7.82 0.69
C LYS A 137 -21.99 6.54 1.03
N ASN A 138 -21.43 5.66 1.86
CA ASN A 138 -22.14 4.47 2.35
C ASN A 138 -23.47 4.82 3.01
N LEU A 139 -23.53 5.92 3.75
CA LEU A 139 -24.76 6.42 4.37
C LEU A 139 -25.71 7.06 3.36
N TYR A 140 -25.20 7.81 2.38
CA TYR A 140 -26.00 8.44 1.34
C TYR A 140 -26.79 7.44 0.48
N TYR A 141 -26.20 6.27 0.22
CA TYR A 141 -26.76 5.24 -0.67
C TYR A 141 -27.60 4.16 0.03
N ARG A 142 -27.80 4.25 1.36
CA ARG A 142 -28.63 3.33 2.14
C ARG A 142 -29.99 3.93 2.47
#